data_AF-A0A962I1H1-F1
#
_entry.id   AF-A0A962I1H1-F1
#
_cell.length_a   1.000
_cell.length_b   1.000
_cell.length_c   1.000
_cell.angle_alpha   90.00
_cell.angle_beta   90.00
_cell.angle_gamma   90.00
#
_symmetry.space_group_name_H-M   'P 1'
#
loop_
_entity.id
_entity.type
_entity.pdbx_description
1 polymer ?
#
loop_
_entity_poly.entity_id
_entity_poly.type
_entity_poly.pdbx_seq_one_letter_code
_entity_poly.pdbx_strand_id
1 'polypeptide(L)'
;LQALTTHLPQAFERSQPELVFYLAGADPYVGDRLGYLSLSKSGLAKRDRCVIDSCRQRDLPLVISMAGGYAERVEDIVDIHFETVRLASSALCSEPAGMRAFP
;
A
#
# COMPACT_ATOMS: atom_id res chain seq x y z
N LEU A 1 -7.99 -6.82 8.79
CA LEU A 1 -6.90 -5.81 8.83
C LEU A 1 -6.33 -5.55 10.22
N GLN A 2 -6.86 -6.15 11.29
CA GLN A 2 -6.37 -5.95 12.66
C GLN A 2 -4.86 -6.16 12.82
N ALA A 3 -4.30 -7.22 12.23
CA ALA A 3 -2.86 -7.48 12.29
C ALA A 3 -2.03 -6.30 11.74
N LEU A 4 -2.45 -5.70 10.62
CA LEU A 4 -1.78 -4.53 10.05
C LEU A 4 -1.84 -3.34 11.00
N THR A 5 -3.03 -3.00 11.50
CA THR A 5 -3.22 -1.83 12.37
C THR A 5 -2.51 -1.96 13.71
N THR A 6 -2.38 -3.19 14.23
CA THR A 6 -1.68 -3.45 15.49
C THR A 6 -0.16 -3.37 15.33
N HIS A 7 0.40 -3.92 14.24
CA HIS A 7 1.84 -4.12 14.13
C HIS A 7 2.56 -3.08 13.28
N LEU A 8 1.87 -2.37 12.40
CA LEU A 8 2.50 -1.33 11.57
C LEU A 8 3.12 -0.18 12.40
N PRO A 9 2.47 0.35 13.46
CA PRO A 9 3.11 1.34 14.33
C PRO A 9 4.39 0.82 15.00
N GLN A 10 4.36 -0.43 15.48
CA GLN A 10 5.52 -1.08 16.10
C GLN A 10 6.67 -1.25 15.10
N ALA A 11 6.36 -1.53 13.83
CA ALA A 11 7.36 -1.61 12.78
C ALA A 11 8.07 -0.27 12.59
N PHE A 12 7.33 0.84 12.53
CA PHE A 12 7.90 2.19 12.44
C PHE A 12 8.76 2.55 13.65
N GLU A 13 8.27 2.29 14.86
CA GLU A 13 9.01 2.59 16.10
C GLU A 13 10.33 1.83 16.18
N ARG A 14 10.36 0.58 15.71
CA ARG A 14 11.55 -0.28 15.77
C ARG A 14 12.55 0.00 14.65
N SER A 15 12.09 0.33 13.45
CA SER A 15 13.00 0.55 12.31
C SER A 15 13.44 2.00 12.15
N GLN A 16 12.68 2.97 12.70
CA GLN A 16 12.92 4.41 12.56
C GLN A 16 13.28 4.79 11.11
N PRO A 17 12.43 4.43 10.12
CA PRO A 17 12.83 4.51 8.72
C PRO A 17 12.81 5.95 8.23
N GLU A 18 13.74 6.28 7.34
CA GLU A 18 13.74 7.56 6.60
C GLU A 18 13.03 7.44 5.24
N LEU A 19 12.74 6.22 4.79
CA LEU A 19 12.05 5.88 3.54
C LEU A 19 11.32 4.54 3.68
N VAL A 20 10.10 4.46 3.15
CA VAL A 20 9.28 3.24 3.18
C VAL A 20 9.10 2.69 1.78
N PHE A 21 9.44 1.41 1.58
CA PHE A 21 9.04 0.64 0.40
C PHE A 21 7.84 -0.23 0.74
N TYR A 22 6.72 0.03 0.07
CA TYR A 22 5.50 -0.75 0.21
C TYR A 22 5.26 -1.63 -1.02
N LEU A 23 5.33 -2.94 -0.82
CA LEU A 23 5.01 -3.95 -1.83
C LEU A 23 3.50 -4.22 -1.78
N ALA A 24 2.76 -3.53 -2.63
CA ALA A 24 1.31 -3.60 -2.72
C ALA A 24 0.87 -4.81 -3.58
N GLY A 25 1.02 -6.01 -3.03
CA GLY A 25 0.56 -7.26 -3.67
C GLY A 25 -0.96 -7.35 -3.71
N ALA A 26 -1.50 -7.86 -4.82
CA ALA A 26 -2.88 -8.31 -4.97
C ALA A 26 -3.12 -9.72 -4.41
N ASP A 27 -2.05 -10.46 -4.10
CA ASP A 27 -2.13 -11.85 -3.63
C ASP A 27 -2.95 -12.12 -2.36
N PRO A 28 -3.27 -11.16 -1.46
CA PRO A 28 -4.18 -11.45 -0.35
C PRO A 28 -5.66 -11.52 -0.76
N TYR A 29 -5.97 -11.28 -2.03
CA TYR A 29 -7.32 -11.32 -2.58
C TYR A 29 -7.94 -12.72 -2.41
N VAL A 30 -9.22 -12.78 -2.07
CA VAL A 30 -9.96 -14.04 -1.87
C VAL A 30 -9.98 -14.94 -3.11
N GLY A 31 -9.83 -14.37 -4.31
CA GLY A 31 -9.73 -15.11 -5.57
C GLY A 31 -8.30 -15.42 -6.01
N ASP A 32 -7.29 -15.13 -5.19
CA ASP A 32 -5.89 -15.41 -5.49
C ASP A 32 -5.53 -16.88 -5.29
N ARG A 33 -4.69 -17.43 -6.18
CA ARG A 33 -4.32 -18.85 -6.14
C ARG A 33 -3.16 -19.17 -5.20
N LEU A 34 -2.35 -18.18 -4.81
CA LEU A 34 -1.09 -18.39 -4.07
C LEU A 34 -1.04 -17.68 -2.72
N GLY A 35 -1.83 -16.62 -2.49
CA GLY A 35 -1.76 -15.86 -1.24
C GLY A 35 -2.56 -16.43 -0.07
N TYR A 36 -3.56 -17.29 -0.33
CA TYR A 36 -4.35 -18.02 0.69
C TYR A 36 -4.97 -17.16 1.80
N LEU A 37 -5.18 -15.87 1.53
CA LEU A 37 -5.92 -14.97 2.39
C LEU A 37 -7.32 -14.71 1.80
N SER A 38 -8.17 -14.03 2.56
CA SER A 38 -9.57 -13.83 2.16
C SER A 38 -9.96 -12.35 2.18
N LEU A 39 -9.10 -11.48 1.66
CA LEU A 39 -9.45 -10.06 1.50
C LEU A 39 -10.29 -9.86 0.24
N SER A 40 -11.34 -9.05 0.36
CA SER A 40 -12.03 -8.49 -0.80
C SER A 40 -11.18 -7.41 -1.47
N LYS A 41 -11.51 -7.01 -2.70
CA LYS A 41 -10.92 -5.81 -3.35
C LYS A 41 -11.03 -4.57 -2.46
N SER A 42 -12.19 -4.36 -1.81
CA SER A 42 -12.38 -3.27 -0.85
C SER A 42 -11.54 -3.42 0.42
N GLY A 43 -11.22 -4.66 0.84
CA GLY A 43 -10.30 -4.94 1.93
C GLY A 43 -8.86 -4.59 1.59
N LEU A 44 -8.44 -4.84 0.35
CA LEU A 44 -7.14 -4.45 -0.19
C LEU A 44 -7.03 -2.92 -0.32
N ALA A 45 -8.06 -2.25 -0.83
CA ALA A 45 -8.09 -0.79 -0.86
C ALA A 45 -7.96 -0.16 0.54
N LYS A 46 -8.62 -0.75 1.55
CA LYS A 46 -8.48 -0.34 2.96
C LYS A 46 -7.07 -0.58 3.51
N ARG A 47 -6.44 -1.70 3.14
CA ARG A 47 -5.04 -2.01 3.48
C ARG A 47 -4.10 -0.93 2.93
N ASP A 48 -4.23 -0.62 1.65
CA ASP A 48 -3.37 0.35 0.96
C ASP A 48 -3.52 1.74 1.59
N ARG A 49 -4.77 2.17 1.83
CA ARG A 49 -5.04 3.45 2.51
C ARG A 49 -4.43 3.49 3.91
N CYS A 50 -4.52 2.40 4.68
CA CYS A 50 -3.91 2.32 6.01
C CYS A 50 -2.40 2.57 5.96
N VAL A 51 -1.69 1.98 4.99
CA VAL A 51 -0.23 2.16 4.84
C VAL A 51 0.10 3.58 4.38
N ILE A 52 -0.60 4.08 3.36
CA ILE A 52 -0.42 5.43 2.82
C ILE A 52 -0.63 6.48 3.92
N ASP A 53 -1.77 6.42 4.61
CA ASP A 53 -2.10 7.38 5.67
C ASP A 53 -1.12 7.30 6.83
N SER A 54 -0.65 6.10 7.19
CA SER A 54 0.33 5.93 8.26
C SER A 54 1.68 6.57 7.94
N CYS A 55 2.12 6.51 6.67
CA CYS A 55 3.34 7.18 6.22
C CYS A 55 3.15 8.69 6.16
N ARG A 56 2.02 9.16 5.62
CA ARG A 56 1.69 10.59 5.54
C ARG A 56 1.60 11.26 6.91
N GLN A 57 0.96 10.61 7.88
CA GLN A 57 0.85 11.11 9.25
C GLN A 57 2.20 11.23 9.97
N ARG A 58 3.25 10.57 9.44
CA ARG A 58 4.62 10.59 9.98
C ARG A 58 5.58 11.39 9.10
N ASP A 59 5.07 12.07 8.06
CA ASP A 59 5.86 12.77 7.06
C ASP A 59 6.97 11.90 6.42
N LEU A 60 6.69 10.60 6.24
CA LEU A 60 7.64 9.65 5.67
C LEU A 60 7.49 9.54 4.14
N PRO A 61 8.59 9.64 3.38
CA PRO A 61 8.62 9.29 1.96
C PRO A 61 8.17 7.84 1.75
N LEU A 62 7.28 7.64 0.78
CA LEU A 62 6.69 6.34 0.46
C LEU A 62 6.88 6.01 -1.01
N VAL A 63 7.52 4.87 -1.27
CA VAL A 63 7.60 4.23 -2.58
C VAL A 63 6.64 3.05 -2.60
N ILE A 64 5.74 3.02 -3.59
CA ILE A 64 4.79 1.93 -3.77
C ILE A 64 5.20 1.14 -5.01
N SER A 65 5.42 -0.16 -4.84
CA SER A 65 5.59 -1.09 -5.96
C SER A 65 4.41 -2.04 -5.99
N MET A 66 3.80 -2.20 -7.17
CA MET A 66 2.92 -3.34 -7.41
C MET A 66 3.74 -4.63 -7.22
N ALA A 67 3.13 -5.66 -6.62
CA ALA A 67 3.80 -6.92 -6.32
C ALA A 67 2.93 -8.11 -6.75
N GLY A 68 2.94 -9.23 -6.02
CA GLY A 68 2.25 -10.46 -6.38
C GLY A 68 0.77 -10.28 -6.72
N GLY A 69 0.19 -11.26 -7.41
CA GLY A 69 -1.17 -11.22 -7.92
C GLY A 69 -1.35 -12.35 -8.93
N TYR A 70 -2.13 -13.35 -8.54
CA TYR A 70 -2.24 -14.65 -9.18
C TYR A 70 -3.69 -15.13 -9.22
N ALA A 71 -4.64 -14.20 -9.20
CA ALA A 71 -6.04 -14.52 -9.39
C ALA A 71 -6.28 -15.17 -10.75
N GLU A 72 -7.26 -16.06 -10.82
CA GLU A 72 -7.62 -16.76 -12.07
C GLU A 72 -8.01 -15.77 -13.17
N ARG A 73 -8.69 -14.69 -12.78
CA ARG A 73 -9.10 -13.60 -13.67
C ARG A 73 -8.13 -12.44 -13.59
N VAL A 74 -7.53 -12.10 -14.73
CA VAL A 74 -6.58 -10.97 -14.83
C VAL A 74 -7.26 -9.64 -14.48
N GLU A 75 -8.56 -9.47 -14.80
CA GLU A 75 -9.28 -8.25 -14.46
C GLU A 75 -9.32 -7.99 -12.95
N ASP A 76 -9.33 -9.04 -12.12
CA ASP A 76 -9.30 -8.86 -10.67
C ASP A 76 -7.97 -8.27 -10.21
N ILE A 77 -6.85 -8.73 -10.81
CA ILE A 77 -5.50 -8.21 -10.53
C ILE A 77 -5.40 -6.75 -10.99
N VAL A 78 -5.90 -6.46 -12.20
CA VAL A 78 -5.90 -5.09 -12.76
C VAL A 78 -6.72 -4.15 -11.90
N ASP A 79 -7.94 -4.53 -11.50
CA ASP A 79 -8.79 -3.70 -10.65
C ASP A 79 -8.13 -3.37 -9.31
N ILE A 80 -7.46 -4.36 -8.69
CA ILE A 80 -6.76 -4.17 -7.42
C ILE A 80 -5.60 -3.19 -7.58
N HIS A 81 -4.71 -3.42 -8.54
CA HIS A 81 -3.56 -2.56 -8.75
C HIS A 81 -3.94 -1.16 -9.24
N PHE A 82 -4.96 -1.06 -10.08
CA PHE A 82 -5.53 0.23 -10.49
C PHE A 82 -6.01 1.02 -9.27
N GLU A 83 -6.74 0.38 -8.35
CA GLU A 83 -7.20 1.03 -7.13
C GLU A 83 -6.03 1.46 -6.24
N THR A 84 -4.97 0.65 -6.09
CA THR A 84 -3.73 1.06 -5.40
C THR A 84 -3.14 2.33 -6.00
N VAL A 85 -2.98 2.38 -7.33
CA VAL A 85 -2.41 3.54 -8.04
C VAL A 85 -3.30 4.77 -7.90
N ARG A 86 -4.62 4.59 -8.04
CA ARG A 86 -5.60 5.68 -7.90
C ARG A 86 -5.58 6.28 -6.49
N LEU A 87 -5.51 5.44 -5.46
CA LEU A 87 -5.39 5.86 -4.06
C LEU A 87 -4.08 6.61 -3.81
N ALA A 88 -2.96 6.07 -4.29
CA ALA A 88 -1.66 6.71 -4.19
C ALA A 88 -1.64 8.09 -4.87
N SER A 89 -2.12 8.17 -6.11
CA SER A 89 -2.23 9.44 -6.86
C SER A 89 -3.09 10.45 -6.10
N SER A 90 -4.26 10.03 -5.59
CA SER A 90 -5.16 10.93 -4.86
C SER A 90 -4.56 11.42 -3.52
N ALA A 91 -3.73 10.61 -2.86
CA ALA A 91 -3.18 10.91 -1.55
C ALA A 91 -1.82 11.60 -1.57
N LEU A 92 -1.02 11.36 -2.62
CA LEU A 92 0.37 11.82 -2.73
C LEU A 92 0.54 12.93 -3.77
N CYS A 93 -0.37 13.07 -4.74
CA CYS A 93 -0.39 14.24 -5.62
C CYS A 93 -1.10 15.40 -4.91
N SER A 94 -0.34 16.14 -4.12
CA SER A 94 -0.60 17.54 -3.78
C SER A 94 0.55 18.37 -4.36
N GLU A 95 0.33 19.64 -4.72
CA GLU A 95 1.38 20.56 -5.19
C GLU A 95 2.64 20.43 -4.34
N PRO A 96 3.85 20.44 -4.93
CA PRO A 96 5.07 20.19 -4.19
C PRO A 96 5.30 21.30 -3.17
N ALA A 97 4.93 21.04 -1.91
CA ALA A 97 5.35 21.84 -0.78
C ALA A 97 6.84 21.56 -0.56
N GLY A 98 7.68 22.28 -1.30
CA GLY A 98 9.12 22.34 -1.07
C GLY A 98 9.86 21.06 -1.48
N MET A 99 9.91 20.78 -2.78
CA MET A 99 11.02 19.99 -3.34
C MET A 99 12.32 20.72 -3.02
N ARG A 100 12.92 20.44 -1.86
CA ARG A 100 14.31 20.77 -1.58
C ARG A 100 15.11 19.99 -2.62
N ALA A 101 15.72 20.72 -3.55
CA ALA A 101 16.74 20.17 -4.41
C ALA A 101 17.76 19.43 -3.53
N PHE A 102 17.96 18.15 -3.80
CA PHE A 102 19.13 17.44 -3.27
C PHE A 102 20.39 18.15 -3.83
N PRO A 103 21.43 18.35 -3.02
CA PRO A 103 22.63 19.08 -3.41
C PRO A 103 23.39 18.42 -4.58
#